data_AF-A0A417Z3M2-F1
#
_entry.id   AF-A0A417Z3M2-F1
#
_cell.length_a   1.000
_cell.length_b   1.000
_cell.length_c   1.000
_cell.angle_alpha   90.00
_cell.angle_beta   90.00
_cell.angle_gamma   90.00
#
_symmetry.space_group_name_H-M   'P 1'
#
loop_
_entity.id
_entity.type
_entity.pdbx_description
1 polymer ?
#
loop_
_entity_poly.entity_id
_entity_poly.type
_entity_poly.pdbx_seq_one_letter_code
_entity_poly.pdbx_strand_id
1 'polypeptide(L)'
;MSLTLTATDADTRPYEATLLDGVLSERNVAGATFNNGLLRFHNAASAELAQQNLYEFFGDRASELTPFAFDWRGRHFCRVQLDGEDMALRADSAFNEASPLTDYAGTVAFLLDDPGAVEFLEEAVMQEAFAALQIFGLRFTDCIGLKVPAFLGGEETIANMEVNDMDVYWSFNAQVYNQVKDTPPGTPIRLG
;
A
#
# COMPACT_ATOMS: atom_id res chain seq x y z
N MET A 1 -13.89 -15.31 -2.70
CA MET A 1 -13.11 -15.72 -3.90
C MET A 1 -11.66 -15.84 -3.48
N SER A 2 -10.82 -16.60 -4.17
CA SER A 2 -9.37 -16.58 -3.91
C SER A 2 -8.68 -15.56 -4.82
N LEU A 3 -7.48 -15.10 -4.43
CA LEU A 3 -6.67 -14.28 -5.32
C LEU A 3 -6.31 -15.06 -6.59
N THR A 4 -6.35 -14.36 -7.72
CA THR A 4 -6.06 -14.87 -9.06
C THR A 4 -5.06 -13.94 -9.71
N LEU A 5 -3.95 -14.48 -10.20
CA LEU A 5 -2.95 -13.72 -10.94
C LEU A 5 -3.58 -13.16 -12.22
N THR A 6 -3.46 -11.85 -12.41
CA THR A 6 -4.06 -11.12 -13.55
C THR A 6 -3.02 -10.49 -14.46
N ALA A 7 -1.89 -10.05 -13.90
CA ALA A 7 -0.76 -9.53 -14.66
C ALA A 7 0.55 -9.72 -13.88
N THR A 8 1.66 -9.57 -14.58
CA THR A 8 3.01 -9.52 -14.00
C THR A 8 3.78 -8.41 -14.70
N ASP A 9 4.42 -7.53 -13.93
CA ASP A 9 5.30 -6.50 -14.47
C ASP A 9 6.52 -7.13 -15.17
N ALA A 10 7.13 -6.40 -16.10
CA ALA A 10 8.28 -6.90 -16.85
C ALA A 10 9.52 -7.10 -15.97
N ASP A 11 9.69 -6.28 -14.93
CA ASP A 11 10.73 -6.50 -13.92
C ASP A 11 10.17 -7.36 -12.78
N THR A 12 10.66 -8.59 -12.70
CA THR A 12 10.28 -9.57 -11.67
C THR A 12 11.39 -9.77 -10.64
N ARG A 13 12.39 -8.87 -10.59
CA ARG A 13 13.45 -8.97 -9.59
C ARG A 13 12.89 -8.65 -8.20
N PRO A 14 13.12 -9.47 -7.19
CA PRO A 14 12.72 -9.15 -5.82
C PRO A 14 13.58 -8.00 -5.27
N TYR A 15 12.95 -7.10 -4.51
CA TYR A 15 13.66 -6.10 -3.69
C TYR A 15 14.26 -6.77 -2.46
N GLU A 16 15.43 -6.30 -2.02
CA GLU A 16 16.08 -6.77 -0.78
C GLU A 16 15.97 -8.28 -0.59
N ALA A 17 16.33 -9.04 -1.63
CA ALA A 17 15.98 -10.46 -1.74
C ALA A 17 16.35 -11.21 -0.46
N THR A 18 17.55 -11.03 0.08
CA THR A 18 18.02 -11.68 1.32
C THR A 18 17.20 -11.31 2.56
N LEU A 19 16.71 -10.07 2.65
CA LEU A 19 15.90 -9.58 3.78
C LEU A 19 14.42 -9.92 3.61
N LEU A 20 13.90 -10.11 2.40
CA LEU A 20 12.53 -10.55 2.17
C LEU A 20 12.44 -12.08 1.91
N ASP A 21 13.59 -12.77 1.88
CA ASP A 21 13.72 -14.12 1.32
C ASP A 21 13.14 -15.24 2.17
N GLY A 22 12.92 -16.34 1.45
CA GLY A 22 12.21 -17.54 1.88
C GLY A 22 10.81 -17.56 1.26
N VAL A 23 10.00 -16.52 1.47
CA VAL A 23 8.58 -16.60 1.10
C VAL A 23 8.26 -15.95 -0.27
N LEU A 24 8.84 -14.81 -0.64
CA LEU A 24 8.43 -14.13 -1.88
C LEU A 24 9.10 -14.68 -3.13
N SER A 25 10.41 -14.93 -3.06
CA SER A 25 11.20 -15.47 -4.17
C SER A 25 10.78 -16.89 -4.54
N GLU A 26 10.53 -17.75 -3.55
CA GLU A 26 10.03 -19.13 -3.77
C GLU A 26 8.65 -19.15 -4.45
N ARG A 27 7.84 -18.12 -4.18
CA ARG A 27 6.49 -17.98 -4.72
C ARG A 27 6.47 -17.25 -6.06
N ASN A 28 7.60 -16.70 -6.51
CA ASN A 28 7.77 -15.97 -7.77
C ASN A 28 6.72 -14.86 -7.96
N VAL A 29 6.48 -14.08 -6.91
CA VAL A 29 5.42 -13.06 -6.89
C VAL A 29 5.92 -11.63 -7.13
N ALA A 30 7.22 -11.38 -7.22
CA ALA A 30 7.73 -10.03 -7.48
C ALA A 30 7.15 -9.45 -8.79
N GLY A 31 6.55 -8.26 -8.73
CA GLY A 31 5.85 -7.62 -9.85
C GLY A 31 4.48 -8.20 -10.18
N ALA A 32 3.98 -9.19 -9.43
CA ALA A 32 2.67 -9.79 -9.68
C ALA A 32 1.53 -8.85 -9.30
N THR A 33 0.44 -8.93 -10.07
CA THR A 33 -0.84 -8.24 -9.84
C THR A 33 -1.95 -9.27 -9.75
N PHE A 34 -2.71 -9.25 -8.66
CA PHE A 34 -3.86 -10.11 -8.42
C PHE A 34 -5.17 -9.33 -8.53
N ASN A 35 -6.21 -10.01 -9.02
CA ASN A 35 -7.58 -9.52 -9.15
C ASN A 35 -7.66 -8.09 -9.73
N ASN A 36 -6.93 -7.84 -10.82
CA ASN A 36 -6.90 -6.57 -11.56
C ASN A 36 -6.46 -5.35 -10.72
N GLY A 37 -5.65 -5.56 -9.69
CA GLY A 37 -5.08 -4.48 -8.87
C GLY A 37 -5.42 -4.53 -7.39
N LEU A 38 -6.21 -5.52 -6.94
CA LEU A 38 -6.56 -5.72 -5.53
C LEU A 38 -5.32 -5.82 -4.64
N LEU A 39 -4.35 -6.66 -5.05
CA LEU A 39 -3.06 -6.84 -4.39
C LEU A 39 -1.97 -6.91 -5.44
N ARG A 40 -0.85 -6.27 -5.15
CA ARG A 40 0.37 -6.29 -5.95
C ARG A 40 1.57 -6.52 -5.05
N PHE A 41 2.57 -7.22 -5.57
CA PHE A 41 3.84 -7.42 -4.90
C PHE A 41 4.90 -6.56 -5.55
N HIS A 42 5.67 -5.87 -4.74
CA HIS A 42 6.72 -5.02 -5.24
C HIS A 42 7.79 -5.85 -5.97
N ASN A 43 8.27 -5.29 -7.08
CA ASN A 43 9.58 -5.64 -7.65
C ASN A 43 10.65 -4.69 -7.08
N ALA A 44 11.91 -4.91 -7.46
CA ALA A 44 13.05 -4.12 -7.01
C ALA A 44 12.83 -2.61 -7.18
N ALA A 45 12.38 -2.16 -8.35
CA ALA A 45 12.19 -0.75 -8.64
C ALA A 45 11.05 -0.12 -7.83
N SER A 46 9.89 -0.78 -7.78
CA SER A 46 8.72 -0.24 -7.07
C SER A 46 8.86 -0.28 -5.55
N ALA A 47 9.58 -1.23 -4.97
CA ALA A 47 9.87 -1.20 -3.54
C ALA A 47 10.90 -0.14 -3.16
N GLU A 48 11.86 0.18 -4.03
CA GLU A 48 12.78 1.30 -3.79
C GLU A 48 12.01 2.63 -3.75
N LEU A 49 11.04 2.83 -4.65
CA LEU A 49 10.15 3.99 -4.63
C LEU A 49 9.22 3.98 -3.40
N ALA A 50 8.63 2.82 -3.06
CA ALA A 50 7.84 2.69 -1.84
C ALA A 50 8.65 2.99 -0.57
N GLN A 51 9.92 2.60 -0.53
CA GLN A 51 10.81 2.94 0.58
C GLN A 51 11.00 4.44 0.70
N GLN A 52 11.19 5.15 -0.42
CA GLN A 52 11.29 6.61 -0.45
C GLN A 52 9.99 7.26 0.05
N ASN A 53 8.84 6.81 -0.43
CA ASN A 53 7.52 7.28 0.01
C ASN A 53 7.34 7.11 1.53
N LEU A 54 7.73 5.95 2.08
CA LEU A 54 7.68 5.68 3.52
C LEU A 54 8.61 6.62 4.30
N TYR A 55 9.82 6.91 3.80
CA TYR A 55 10.74 7.87 4.42
C TYR A 55 10.20 9.29 4.40
N GLU A 56 9.64 9.75 3.28
CA GLU A 56 9.03 11.08 3.18
C GLU A 56 7.89 11.26 4.19
N PHE A 57 7.14 10.19 4.44
CA PHE A 57 5.96 10.22 5.29
C PHE A 57 6.27 10.00 6.79
N PHE A 58 7.06 8.98 7.13
CA PHE A 58 7.34 8.58 8.52
C PHE A 58 8.73 9.02 9.04
N GLY A 59 9.57 9.61 8.20
CA GLY A 59 10.93 9.99 8.55
C GLY A 59 11.81 8.78 8.91
N ASP A 60 12.70 8.95 9.87
CA ASP A 60 13.67 7.91 10.27
C ASP A 60 13.00 6.60 10.73
N ARG A 61 11.75 6.65 11.20
CA ARG A 61 10.99 5.44 11.57
C ARG A 61 10.78 4.49 10.38
N ALA A 62 10.87 4.98 9.14
CA ALA A 62 10.76 4.15 7.95
C ALA A 62 11.99 3.26 7.72
N SER A 63 13.13 3.51 8.36
CA SER A 63 14.35 2.70 8.13
C SER A 63 14.23 1.24 8.55
N GLU A 64 13.27 0.95 9.42
CA GLU A 64 12.98 -0.42 9.88
C GLU A 64 11.90 -1.11 9.03
N LEU A 65 11.27 -0.37 8.11
CA LEU A 65 10.22 -0.89 7.24
C LEU A 65 10.85 -1.34 5.93
N THR A 66 10.53 -2.56 5.50
CA THR A 66 10.91 -3.08 4.18
C THR A 66 9.64 -3.41 3.39
N PRO A 67 9.23 -2.60 2.39
CA PRO A 67 7.99 -2.82 1.66
C PRO A 67 8.08 -4.07 0.78
N PHE A 68 7.01 -4.85 0.75
CA PHE A 68 6.95 -6.09 -0.05
C PHE A 68 5.69 -6.21 -0.92
N ALA A 69 4.58 -5.59 -0.52
CA ALA A 69 3.35 -5.59 -1.28
C ALA A 69 2.57 -4.29 -1.08
N PHE A 70 1.54 -4.09 -1.89
CA PHE A 70 0.62 -2.97 -1.79
C PHE A 70 -0.73 -3.31 -2.41
N ASP A 71 -1.79 -2.70 -1.90
CA ASP A 71 -3.15 -2.96 -2.39
C ASP A 71 -3.70 -1.87 -3.30
N TRP A 72 -4.96 -2.02 -3.70
CA TRP A 72 -5.68 -1.08 -4.57
C TRP A 72 -5.84 0.32 -3.98
N ARG A 73 -5.77 0.48 -2.65
CA ARG A 73 -5.84 1.78 -1.94
C ARG A 73 -4.48 2.45 -1.79
N GLY A 74 -3.42 1.78 -2.24
CA GLY A 74 -2.06 2.25 -2.09
C GLY A 74 -1.49 2.08 -0.69
N ARG A 75 -2.03 1.15 0.09
CA ARG A 75 -1.47 0.82 1.40
C ARG A 75 -0.27 -0.10 1.21
N HIS A 76 0.88 0.26 1.75
CA HIS A 76 2.08 -0.58 1.68
C HIS A 76 2.07 -1.62 2.80
N PHE A 77 2.31 -2.87 2.44
CA PHE A 77 2.65 -3.92 3.39
C PHE A 77 4.16 -3.98 3.52
N CYS A 78 4.64 -3.89 4.75
CA CYS A 78 6.07 -3.84 5.05
C CYS A 78 6.45 -4.91 6.07
N ARG A 79 7.61 -5.54 5.89
CA ARG A 79 8.28 -6.33 6.92
C ARG A 79 8.94 -5.37 7.92
N VAL A 80 8.96 -5.74 9.20
CA VAL A 80 9.62 -4.98 10.27
C VAL A 80 10.13 -5.92 11.36
N GLN A 81 11.20 -5.54 12.04
CA GLN A 81 11.62 -6.17 13.30
C GLN A 81 11.07 -5.36 14.47
N LEU A 82 10.12 -5.92 15.23
CA LEU A 82 9.53 -5.25 16.39
C LEU A 82 9.84 -6.04 17.65
N ASP A 83 10.57 -5.45 18.60
CA ASP A 83 10.98 -6.10 19.85
C ASP A 83 11.67 -7.48 19.66
N GLY A 84 12.35 -7.66 18.52
CA GLY A 84 13.03 -8.90 18.15
C GLY A 84 12.14 -9.94 17.44
N GLU A 85 10.88 -9.60 17.16
CA GLU A 85 9.94 -10.42 16.40
C GLU A 85 9.86 -9.98 14.93
N ASP A 86 9.73 -10.95 14.02
CA ASP A 86 9.65 -10.73 12.58
C ASP A 86 8.21 -10.53 12.12
N MET A 87 7.80 -9.28 12.02
CA MET A 87 6.41 -8.87 11.85
C MET A 87 6.13 -8.28 10.47
N ALA A 88 4.86 -8.22 10.10
CA ALA A 88 4.38 -7.34 9.05
C ALA A 88 3.56 -6.18 9.62
N LEU A 89 3.54 -5.07 8.91
CA LEU A 89 2.63 -3.95 9.13
C LEU A 89 1.95 -3.55 7.82
N ARG A 90 0.86 -2.79 7.95
CA ARG A 90 0.23 -2.08 6.85
C ARG A 90 0.34 -0.58 7.10
N ALA A 91 0.95 0.13 6.17
CA ALA A 91 1.10 1.57 6.19
C ALA A 91 0.09 2.23 5.24
N ASP A 92 -0.63 3.25 5.73
CA ASP A 92 -1.67 3.97 5.01
C ASP A 92 -1.42 5.48 5.09
N SER A 93 -1.10 6.08 3.95
CA SER A 93 -0.82 7.52 3.85
C SER A 93 -2.07 8.39 4.01
N ALA A 94 -3.26 7.86 3.71
CA ALA A 94 -4.52 8.60 3.82
C ALA A 94 -4.95 8.77 5.30
N PHE A 95 -4.50 7.86 6.16
CA PHE A 95 -4.80 7.81 7.59
C PHE A 95 -3.62 8.25 8.46
N ASN A 96 -2.42 8.38 7.89
CA ASN A 96 -1.18 8.53 8.64
C ASN A 96 -1.02 7.40 9.69
N GLU A 97 -1.24 6.17 9.26
CA GLU A 97 -1.21 5.01 10.14
C GLU A 97 -0.21 3.97 9.65
N ALA A 98 0.48 3.33 10.60
CA ALA A 98 1.25 2.12 10.38
C ALA A 98 0.80 1.11 11.44
N SER A 99 -0.07 0.19 11.05
CA SER A 99 -0.70 -0.76 11.97
C SER A 99 -0.01 -2.13 11.87
N PRO A 100 0.42 -2.73 12.99
CA PRO A 100 0.97 -4.08 12.97
C PRO A 100 -0.09 -5.10 12.54
N LEU A 101 0.36 -6.14 11.84
CA LEU A 101 -0.42 -7.32 11.48
C LEU A 101 0.03 -8.50 12.35
N THR A 102 0.22 -9.67 11.74
CA THR A 102 0.89 -10.83 12.36
C THR A 102 2.35 -10.88 11.93
N ASP A 103 3.02 -11.99 12.23
CA ASP A 103 4.33 -12.31 11.70
C ASP A 103 4.40 -12.18 10.15
N TYR A 104 5.60 -11.87 9.65
CA TYR A 104 5.81 -11.61 8.23
C TYR A 104 5.41 -12.82 7.35
N ALA A 105 5.86 -14.02 7.71
CA ALA A 105 5.59 -15.23 6.94
C ALA A 105 4.10 -15.59 6.91
N GLY A 106 3.43 -15.51 8.06
CA GLY A 106 2.01 -15.73 8.22
C GLY A 106 1.18 -14.71 7.44
N THR A 107 1.61 -13.45 7.40
CA THR A 107 0.95 -12.41 6.59
C THR A 107 1.05 -12.71 5.10
N VAL A 108 2.24 -13.08 4.59
CA VAL A 108 2.41 -13.43 3.17
C VAL A 108 1.60 -14.68 2.80
N ALA A 109 1.62 -15.71 3.65
CA ALA A 109 0.82 -16.91 3.47
C ALA A 109 -0.68 -16.61 3.45
N PHE A 110 -1.16 -15.80 4.41
CA PHE A 110 -2.56 -15.36 4.44
C PHE A 110 -2.94 -14.64 3.15
N LEU A 111 -2.15 -13.64 2.73
CA LEU A 111 -2.43 -12.85 1.53
C LEU A 111 -2.51 -13.72 0.27
N LEU A 112 -1.64 -14.71 0.11
CA LEU A 112 -1.57 -15.52 -1.12
C LEU A 112 -2.47 -16.76 -1.12
N ASP A 113 -2.66 -17.40 0.04
CA ASP A 113 -3.25 -18.74 0.13
C ASP A 113 -4.62 -18.77 0.79
N ASP A 114 -4.96 -17.77 1.61
CA ASP A 114 -6.22 -17.76 2.35
C ASP A 114 -7.34 -17.08 1.53
N PRO A 115 -8.49 -17.74 1.30
CA PRO A 115 -9.64 -17.13 0.65
C PRO A 115 -10.21 -15.90 1.38
N GLY A 116 -9.92 -15.73 2.67
CA GLY A 116 -10.27 -14.54 3.46
C GLY A 116 -9.45 -13.29 3.10
N ALA A 117 -8.35 -13.44 2.35
CA ALA A 117 -7.55 -12.31 1.90
C ALA A 117 -8.36 -11.31 1.06
N VAL A 118 -9.30 -11.78 0.23
CA VAL A 118 -10.11 -10.85 -0.61
C VAL A 118 -11.04 -9.97 0.22
N GLU A 119 -11.55 -10.48 1.35
CA GLU A 119 -12.39 -9.71 2.26
C GLU A 119 -11.52 -8.73 3.06
N PHE A 120 -10.37 -9.18 3.56
CA PHE A 120 -9.39 -8.34 4.24
C PHE A 120 -8.89 -7.18 3.36
N LEU A 121 -8.73 -7.40 2.06
CA LEU A 121 -8.32 -6.40 1.07
C LEU A 121 -9.50 -5.58 0.53
N GLU A 122 -10.72 -5.80 1.03
CA GLU A 122 -11.93 -5.03 0.70
C GLU A 122 -12.32 -5.11 -0.78
N GLU A 123 -12.24 -6.30 -1.40
CA GLU A 123 -12.53 -6.49 -2.84
C GLU A 123 -13.91 -5.96 -3.24
N ALA A 124 -14.94 -6.16 -2.41
CA ALA A 124 -16.28 -5.66 -2.71
C ALA A 124 -16.30 -4.13 -2.88
N VAL A 125 -15.60 -3.40 -1.99
CA VAL A 125 -15.47 -1.94 -2.05
C VAL A 125 -14.65 -1.52 -3.27
N MET A 126 -13.58 -2.26 -3.59
CA MET A 126 -12.81 -2.02 -4.81
C MET A 126 -13.70 -2.13 -6.06
N GLN A 127 -14.56 -3.14 -6.14
CA GLN A 127 -15.47 -3.32 -7.29
C GLN A 127 -16.50 -2.19 -7.39
N GLU A 128 -17.03 -1.70 -6.27
CA GLU A 128 -17.89 -0.52 -6.23
C GLU A 128 -17.16 0.73 -6.73
N ALA A 129 -15.91 0.94 -6.29
CA ALA A 129 -15.06 2.04 -6.74
C ALA A 129 -14.73 1.94 -8.23
N PHE A 130 -14.39 0.75 -8.73
CA PHE A 130 -14.13 0.50 -10.15
C PHE A 130 -15.35 0.82 -11.00
N ALA A 131 -16.53 0.38 -10.57
CA ALA A 131 -17.79 0.69 -11.23
C ALA A 131 -18.07 2.20 -11.25
N ALA A 132 -17.86 2.90 -10.13
CA ALA A 132 -18.09 4.35 -10.07
C ALA A 132 -17.09 5.15 -10.93
N LEU A 133 -15.84 4.71 -10.97
CA LEU A 133 -14.75 5.33 -11.73
C LEU A 133 -14.72 4.88 -13.21
N GLN A 134 -15.58 3.93 -13.59
CA GLN A 134 -15.66 3.36 -14.95
C GLN A 134 -14.33 2.75 -15.42
N ILE A 135 -13.67 2.02 -14.52
CA ILE A 135 -12.41 1.28 -14.79
C ILE A 135 -12.61 -0.22 -14.53
N PHE A 136 -11.76 -1.05 -15.13
CA PHE A 136 -11.81 -2.52 -14.98
C PHE A 136 -10.62 -3.08 -14.20
N GLY A 137 -9.66 -2.23 -13.87
CA GLY A 137 -8.42 -2.59 -13.20
C GLY A 137 -7.50 -1.40 -13.02
N LEU A 138 -6.50 -1.56 -12.18
CA LEU A 138 -5.44 -0.59 -11.96
C LEU A 138 -4.17 -1.00 -12.71
N ARG A 139 -3.42 0.00 -13.21
CA ARG A 139 -2.04 -0.24 -13.64
C ARG A 139 -1.19 -0.57 -12.42
N PHE A 140 -0.03 -1.18 -12.64
CA PHE A 140 0.86 -1.59 -11.56
C PHE A 140 1.19 -0.42 -10.61
N THR A 141 1.38 0.79 -11.13
CA THR A 141 1.73 2.00 -10.37
C THR A 141 0.53 2.82 -9.87
N ASP A 142 -0.72 2.44 -10.19
CA ASP A 142 -1.88 3.25 -9.83
C ASP A 142 -2.54 2.78 -8.52
N CYS A 143 -3.17 3.68 -7.77
CA CYS A 143 -4.07 3.34 -6.67
C CYS A 143 -5.36 4.15 -6.72
N ILE A 144 -6.33 3.76 -5.90
CA ILE A 144 -7.50 4.58 -5.60
C ILE A 144 -7.26 5.25 -4.25
N GLY A 145 -6.90 6.53 -4.30
CA GLY A 145 -6.67 7.38 -3.14
C GLY A 145 -7.91 8.18 -2.77
N LEU A 146 -7.86 8.84 -1.61
CA LEU A 146 -8.86 9.83 -1.20
C LEU A 146 -8.48 11.22 -1.72
N LYS A 147 -9.40 11.93 -2.36
CA LYS A 147 -9.26 13.34 -2.78
C LYS A 147 -8.98 14.23 -1.58
N VAL A 148 -9.73 14.00 -0.50
CA VAL A 148 -9.49 14.59 0.82
C VAL A 148 -9.03 13.47 1.75
N PRO A 149 -7.76 13.45 2.19
CA PRO A 149 -7.25 12.45 3.12
C PRO A 149 -8.04 12.40 4.43
N ALA A 150 -8.11 11.22 5.05
CA ALA A 150 -8.87 11.01 6.28
C ALA A 150 -8.30 11.81 7.46
N PHE A 151 -6.97 11.99 7.52
CA PHE A 151 -6.34 12.84 8.54
C PHE A 151 -6.69 14.34 8.41
N LEU A 152 -7.32 14.75 7.30
CA LEU A 152 -7.92 16.08 7.11
C LEU A 152 -9.45 16.09 7.31
N GLY A 153 -10.04 14.99 7.79
CA GLY A 153 -11.48 14.84 7.97
C GLY A 153 -12.22 14.43 6.69
N GLY A 154 -11.52 13.95 5.66
CA GLY A 154 -12.15 13.32 4.51
C GLY A 154 -12.82 11.99 4.87
N GLU A 155 -13.95 11.70 4.24
CA GLU A 155 -14.70 10.47 4.46
C GLU A 155 -14.29 9.37 3.47
N GLU A 156 -14.32 8.11 3.89
CA GLU A 156 -14.12 6.93 3.04
C GLU A 156 -15.38 6.64 2.21
N THR A 157 -15.69 7.52 1.28
CA THR A 157 -16.82 7.37 0.36
C THR A 157 -16.35 7.29 -1.08
N ILE A 158 -17.11 6.61 -1.93
CA ILE A 158 -16.87 6.54 -3.37
C ILE A 158 -16.74 7.94 -4.01
N ALA A 159 -17.50 8.93 -3.52
CA ALA A 159 -17.42 10.30 -4.01
C ALA A 159 -16.06 10.97 -3.71
N ASN A 160 -15.39 10.57 -2.63
CA ASN A 160 -14.08 11.04 -2.23
C ASN A 160 -12.93 10.19 -2.82
N MET A 161 -13.22 9.17 -3.62
CA MET A 161 -12.20 8.33 -4.23
C MET A 161 -11.81 8.82 -5.63
N GLU A 162 -10.54 8.66 -6.00
CA GLU A 162 -10.03 8.87 -7.36
C GLU A 162 -8.80 8.03 -7.67
N VAL A 163 -8.57 7.77 -8.95
CA VAL A 163 -7.35 7.10 -9.42
C VAL A 163 -6.17 8.06 -9.33
N ASN A 164 -5.09 7.61 -8.70
CA ASN A 164 -3.84 8.33 -8.57
C ASN A 164 -2.67 7.44 -8.99
N ASP A 165 -1.56 8.08 -9.38
CA ASP A 165 -0.26 7.42 -9.34
C ASP A 165 0.18 7.25 -7.87
N MET A 166 0.72 6.09 -7.53
CA MET A 166 1.07 5.72 -6.15
C MET A 166 2.06 6.70 -5.52
N ASP A 167 3.12 7.04 -6.24
CA ASP A 167 4.21 7.85 -5.72
C ASP A 167 3.76 9.30 -5.57
N VAL A 168 2.96 9.78 -6.52
CA VAL A 168 2.32 11.10 -6.43
C VAL A 168 1.38 11.15 -5.22
N TYR A 169 0.55 10.12 -5.00
CA TYR A 169 -0.40 10.08 -3.89
C TYR A 169 0.30 10.07 -2.53
N TRP A 170 1.32 9.24 -2.37
CA TRP A 170 2.11 9.18 -1.15
C TRP A 170 2.86 10.47 -0.87
N SER A 171 3.57 11.02 -1.86
CA SER A 171 4.32 12.26 -1.68
C SER A 171 3.39 13.44 -1.38
N PHE A 172 2.24 13.53 -2.05
CA PHE A 172 1.22 14.53 -1.74
C PHE A 172 0.75 14.43 -0.28
N ASN A 173 0.37 13.23 0.16
CA ASN A 173 -0.09 13.02 1.54
C ASN A 173 1.01 13.32 2.56
N ALA A 174 2.27 12.97 2.27
CA ALA A 174 3.41 13.29 3.13
C ALA A 174 3.59 14.81 3.30
N GLN A 175 3.58 15.55 2.17
CA GLN A 175 3.74 17.01 2.18
C GLN A 175 2.61 17.70 2.94
N VAL A 176 1.36 17.25 2.72
CA VAL A 176 0.19 17.81 3.39
C VAL A 176 0.21 17.47 4.89
N TYR A 177 0.48 16.22 5.26
CA TYR A 177 0.57 15.79 6.65
C TYR A 177 1.63 16.57 7.42
N ASN A 178 2.83 16.71 6.84
CA ASN A 178 3.93 17.45 7.46
C ASN A 178 3.62 18.94 7.69
N GLN A 179 2.74 19.54 6.89
CA GLN A 179 2.28 20.91 7.09
C GLN A 179 1.24 21.04 8.21
N VAL A 180 0.41 20.02 8.43
CA VAL A 180 -0.75 20.13 9.33
C VAL A 180 -0.54 19.45 10.69
N LYS A 181 0.38 18.50 10.81
CA LYS A 181 0.57 17.67 12.02
C LYS A 181 0.83 18.46 13.30
N ASP A 182 1.42 19.65 13.18
CA ASP A 182 1.74 20.54 14.30
C ASP A 182 0.81 21.76 14.37
N THR A 183 -0.27 21.78 13.60
CA THR A 183 -1.19 22.93 13.51
C THR A 183 -2.44 22.75 14.37
N PRO A 184 -2.99 23.83 14.94
CA PRO A 184 -4.29 23.77 15.59
C PRO A 184 -5.40 23.37 14.60
N PRO A 185 -6.44 22.65 15.05
CA PRO A 185 -7.62 22.37 14.23
C PRO A 185 -8.20 23.64 13.60
N GLY A 186 -8.52 23.59 12.30
CA GLY A 186 -9.07 24.74 11.55
C GLY A 186 -8.03 25.66 10.91
N THR A 187 -6.74 25.33 10.96
CA THR A 187 -5.68 26.07 10.26
C THR A 187 -5.84 25.93 8.74
N PRO A 188 -5.92 27.04 7.97
CA PRO A 188 -6.01 26.97 6.51
C PRO A 188 -4.75 26.35 5.89
N ILE A 189 -4.93 25.33 5.06
CA ILE A 189 -3.84 24.68 4.30
C ILE A 189 -3.60 25.48 3.02
N ARG A 190 -2.33 25.84 2.76
CA ARG A 190 -1.94 26.46 1.48
C ARG A 190 -1.33 25.39 0.59
N LEU A 191 -2.13 24.86 -0.33
CA LEU A 191 -1.62 24.06 -1.44
C LEU A 191 -0.93 25.03 -2.40
N GLY A 192 0.40 24.95 -2.45
CA GLY A 192 1.25 25.78 -3.32
C GLY A 192 1.29 25.27 -4.75
#